data_AF-A0A1B6H0V7-F1
#
_entry.id   AF-A0A1B6H0V7-F1
#
_cell.length_a   1.000
_cell.length_b   1.000
_cell.length_c   1.000
_cell.angle_alpha   90.00
_cell.angle_beta   90.00
_cell.angle_gamma   90.00
#
_symmetry.space_group_name_H-M   'P 1'
#
loop_
_entity.id
_entity.type
_entity.pdbx_description
1 polymer ?
#
loop_
_entity_poly.entity_id
_entity_poly.type
_entity_poly.pdbx_seq_one_letter_code
_entity_poly.pdbx_strand_id
1 'polypeptide(L)'
;MSRAPGVAVVIVAFCLLLSDVKCQKYEVPDATVEILNPRGIKISIPDFVEHISLVAFHVNINEEFQTLAHGHYAQDVVKKKDGRWTYHIPLIKPKQGDVIYYWIYAIIEGLGYHGLDRSYTVTEGSPQPPPPPPIPDRTTEPNDTCRSSSSTKNRQGGLCQGQIMLHKTFDNLDGWSYDVFIGGNRLEDEFTVFTKDSKVSWVDNGKLFIQPLMMEERYNEAFVSIGTLNVEGCTSPLPEECSRQAASFLILPPVMSARIKSKNSFSFRYGTVEIRAKLPRGDWIVPELWLEPANSNLGSNWGRMVLGMSRGNTDIASRENNRLLEAGVLMNSSSQYSQLTRDVRWGQDFHTYKLVWSHDRLEFSVDEQPITTLTSNSGLKSSFFTEEFYITLGVHVAGGTDFPDSMRNKPWKNTHPKRFVNFWMAKQTWRPTWDRDSALQIESVKVTAL
;
A
#
# COMPACT_ATOMS: atom_id res chain seq x y z
N MET A 1 -1.22 -31.64 74.43
CA MET A 1 -0.06 -31.37 73.55
C MET A 1 -0.28 -32.10 72.23
N SER A 2 -0.67 -31.40 71.17
CA SER A 2 -0.69 -31.93 69.81
C SER A 2 -0.38 -30.78 68.85
N ARG A 3 0.69 -30.93 68.08
CA ARG A 3 1.21 -29.96 67.11
C ARG A 3 0.50 -30.15 65.77
N ALA A 4 0.05 -29.05 65.15
CA ALA A 4 -0.30 -29.01 63.73
C ALA A 4 0.88 -28.37 62.95
N PRO A 5 1.24 -28.87 61.75
CA PRO A 5 2.39 -28.38 60.99
C PRO A 5 2.03 -27.17 60.10
N GLY A 6 2.97 -26.24 59.98
CA GLY A 6 2.87 -25.07 59.10
C GLY A 6 3.14 -25.43 57.64
N VAL A 7 2.36 -24.82 56.75
CA VAL A 7 2.53 -24.89 55.30
C VAL A 7 3.50 -23.78 54.88
N ALA A 8 4.63 -24.15 54.27
CA ALA A 8 5.58 -23.21 53.69
C ALA A 8 5.16 -22.85 52.25
N VAL A 9 4.98 -21.56 51.99
CA VAL A 9 4.71 -21.01 50.65
C VAL A 9 6.05 -20.73 49.96
N VAL A 10 6.29 -21.38 48.82
CA VAL A 10 7.45 -21.11 47.96
C VAL A 10 7.08 -20.01 46.98
N ILE A 11 7.70 -18.84 47.12
CA ILE A 11 7.62 -17.74 46.14
C ILE A 11 8.76 -17.94 45.14
N VAL A 12 8.41 -18.24 43.89
CA VAL A 12 9.37 -18.28 42.78
C VAL A 12 9.48 -16.87 42.20
N ALA A 13 10.63 -16.22 42.43
CA ALA A 13 10.96 -14.93 41.82
C ALA A 13 11.47 -15.15 40.39
N PHE A 14 10.78 -14.59 39.41
CA PHE A 14 11.18 -14.61 37.99
C PHE A 14 12.05 -13.38 37.73
N CYS A 15 13.36 -13.56 37.61
CA CYS A 15 14.29 -12.48 37.22
C CYS A 15 14.10 -12.14 35.73
N LEU A 16 13.57 -10.95 35.46
CA LEU A 16 13.58 -10.34 34.12
C LEU A 16 15.01 -9.86 33.80
N LEU A 17 15.66 -10.51 32.83
CA LEU A 17 16.85 -9.98 32.18
C LEU A 17 16.40 -8.93 31.15
N LEU A 18 16.43 -7.66 31.55
CA LEU A 18 16.36 -6.53 30.62
C LEU A 18 17.73 -6.37 29.98
N SER A 19 17.86 -6.74 28.71
CA SER A 19 19.00 -6.36 27.88
C SER A 19 18.87 -4.88 27.51
N ASP A 20 19.90 -4.09 27.84
CA ASP A 20 20.03 -2.69 27.46
C ASP A 20 20.01 -2.54 25.93
N VAL A 21 18.87 -2.10 25.38
CA VAL A 21 18.80 -1.64 23.98
C VAL A 21 19.47 -0.27 23.92
N LYS A 22 20.71 -0.22 23.41
CA LYS A 22 21.36 1.05 23.08
C LYS A 22 20.63 1.69 21.90
N CYS A 23 19.87 2.76 22.17
CA CYS A 23 19.29 3.61 21.13
C CYS A 23 20.42 4.48 20.54
N GLN A 24 20.90 4.13 19.34
CA GLN A 24 21.90 4.92 18.64
C GLN A 24 21.22 6.08 17.92
N LYS A 25 21.54 7.31 18.33
CA LYS A 25 21.03 8.54 17.72
C LYS A 25 22.08 9.06 16.72
N TYR A 26 21.71 9.15 15.45
CA TYR A 26 22.57 9.70 14.40
C TYR A 26 22.30 11.20 14.21
N GLU A 27 23.34 11.94 13.84
CA GLU A 27 23.25 13.37 13.53
C GLU A 27 23.53 13.60 12.04
N VAL A 28 22.62 14.29 11.36
CA VAL A 28 22.75 14.59 9.93
C VAL A 28 23.78 15.72 9.75
N PRO A 29 24.83 15.52 8.95
CA PRO A 29 25.89 16.52 8.78
C PRO A 29 25.41 17.73 7.97
N ASP A 30 26.12 18.84 8.11
CA ASP A 30 25.87 20.03 7.30
C ASP A 30 26.15 19.79 5.81
N ALA A 31 25.35 20.43 4.97
CA ALA A 31 25.46 20.31 3.53
C ALA A 31 26.57 21.20 2.97
N THR A 32 27.29 20.66 2.00
CA THR A 32 28.12 21.45 1.09
C THR A 32 27.24 22.01 -0.02
N VAL A 33 27.22 23.33 -0.15
CA VAL A 33 26.49 24.06 -1.19
C VAL A 33 27.48 24.64 -2.20
N GLU A 34 27.37 24.22 -3.46
CA GLU A 34 28.21 24.65 -4.58
C GLU A 34 27.37 25.43 -5.59
N ILE A 35 27.83 26.62 -5.98
CA ILE A 35 27.19 27.42 -7.03
C ILE A 35 27.77 27.03 -8.39
N LEU A 36 26.92 26.61 -9.33
CA LEU A 36 27.34 26.10 -10.64
C LEU A 36 27.36 27.22 -11.70
N ASN A 37 28.41 27.26 -12.52
CA ASN A 37 28.53 28.17 -13.67
C ASN A 37 28.08 27.45 -14.95
N PRO A 38 27.14 27.98 -15.78
CA PRO A 38 26.56 29.34 -15.78
C PRO A 38 25.28 29.55 -14.94
N ARG A 39 24.71 28.48 -14.36
CA ARG A 39 23.55 28.52 -13.47
C ARG A 39 23.38 27.18 -12.74
N GLY A 40 22.82 27.22 -11.55
CA GLY A 40 22.44 26.07 -10.73
C GLY A 40 23.07 26.10 -9.34
N ILE A 41 22.52 25.30 -8.43
CA ILE A 41 23.16 24.94 -7.16
C ILE A 41 23.28 23.43 -7.11
N LYS A 42 24.38 22.95 -6.53
CA LYS A 42 24.55 21.57 -6.09
C LYS A 42 24.67 21.55 -4.57
N ILE A 43 23.74 20.87 -3.90
CA ILE A 43 23.77 20.66 -2.46
C ILE A 43 24.08 19.19 -2.18
N SER A 44 24.99 18.92 -1.24
CA SER A 44 25.36 17.54 -0.93
C SER A 44 25.80 17.33 0.51
N ILE A 45 25.59 16.13 1.04
CA ILE A 45 26.22 15.66 2.27
C ILE A 45 27.11 14.45 2.00
N PRO A 46 28.19 14.24 2.78
CA PRO A 46 28.90 12.98 2.73
C PRO A 46 27.98 11.84 3.12
N ASP A 47 28.26 10.65 2.60
CA ASP A 47 27.76 9.43 3.20
C ASP A 47 28.45 9.24 4.56
N PHE A 48 27.71 9.40 5.65
CA PHE A 48 28.27 9.62 6.99
C PHE A 48 28.06 8.44 7.95
N VAL A 49 27.14 7.54 7.63
CA VAL A 49 26.91 6.28 8.34
C VAL A 49 26.45 5.20 7.36
N GLU A 50 26.66 3.93 7.71
CA GLU A 50 26.15 2.81 6.93
C GLU A 50 24.61 2.79 6.94
N HIS A 51 24.02 2.14 5.94
CA HIS A 51 22.57 1.93 5.83
C HIS A 51 21.71 3.20 5.75
N ILE A 52 22.27 4.34 5.32
CA ILE A 52 21.45 5.44 4.79
C ILE A 52 20.75 4.95 3.52
N SER A 53 19.42 4.93 3.56
CA SER A 53 18.57 4.44 2.46
C SER A 53 18.01 5.57 1.60
N LEU A 54 17.94 6.79 2.15
CA LEU A 54 17.40 7.97 1.50
C LEU A 54 17.94 9.22 2.19
N VAL A 55 18.24 10.26 1.41
CA VAL A 55 18.49 11.62 1.90
C VAL A 55 17.60 12.59 1.12
N ALA A 56 16.65 13.21 1.79
CA ALA A 56 15.80 14.26 1.25
C ALA A 56 16.45 15.62 1.53
N PHE A 57 16.61 16.42 0.48
CA PHE A 57 17.05 17.81 0.59
C PHE A 57 15.85 18.71 0.37
N HIS A 58 15.64 19.65 1.28
CA HIS A 58 14.61 20.69 1.17
C HIS A 58 15.32 22.04 1.20
N VAL A 59 15.07 22.89 0.21
CA VAL A 59 15.83 24.12 -0.02
C VAL A 59 14.89 25.27 -0.36
N ASN A 60 15.06 26.39 0.34
CA ASN A 60 14.48 27.69 0.05
C ASN A 60 15.59 28.70 -0.28
N ILE A 61 15.25 29.73 -1.07
CA ILE A 61 16.15 30.84 -1.39
C ILE A 61 15.51 32.11 -0.84
N ASN A 62 16.23 32.82 0.02
CA ASN A 62 15.83 34.07 0.69
C ASN A 62 14.53 33.97 1.51
N GLU A 63 14.14 32.75 1.89
CA GLU A 63 12.95 32.48 2.69
C GLU A 63 13.23 31.38 3.72
N GLU A 64 13.05 31.68 5.00
CA GLU A 64 13.21 30.70 6.09
C GLU A 64 12.06 29.69 6.14
N PHE A 65 12.38 28.49 6.62
CA PHE A 65 11.36 27.49 6.91
C PHE A 65 10.65 27.85 8.22
N GLN A 66 9.34 28.08 8.16
CA GLN A 66 8.52 28.23 9.37
C GLN A 66 8.05 26.88 9.94
N THR A 67 8.10 25.82 9.11
CA THR A 67 7.69 24.44 9.43
C THR A 67 8.53 23.44 8.63
N LEU A 68 8.36 22.13 8.87
CA LEU A 68 8.96 21.05 8.05
C LEU A 68 8.27 20.88 6.68
N ALA A 69 7.88 21.99 6.05
CA ALA A 69 7.28 22.00 4.74
C ALA A 69 8.29 21.65 3.64
N HIS A 70 7.78 21.20 2.50
CA HIS A 70 8.59 21.10 1.29
C HIS A 70 9.10 22.50 0.91
N GLY A 71 10.41 22.64 0.73
CA GLY A 71 10.99 23.89 0.26
C GLY A 71 10.63 24.17 -1.20
N HIS A 72 10.98 25.37 -1.69
CA HIS A 72 10.87 25.75 -3.10
C HIS A 72 11.46 24.69 -4.03
N TYR A 73 12.52 24.05 -3.57
CA TYR A 73 13.15 22.90 -4.21
C TYR A 73 13.25 21.78 -3.19
N ALA A 74 12.73 20.61 -3.54
CA ALA A 74 12.83 19.42 -2.71
C ALA A 74 13.09 18.19 -3.58
N GLN A 75 13.97 17.31 -3.12
CA GLN A 75 14.28 16.07 -3.82
C GLN A 75 14.78 14.99 -2.87
N ASP A 76 14.19 13.82 -3.02
CA ASP A 76 14.68 12.60 -2.38
C ASP A 76 15.81 12.01 -3.23
N VAL A 77 16.98 11.89 -2.63
CA VAL A 77 18.15 11.24 -3.20
C VAL A 77 18.22 9.84 -2.62
N VAL A 78 17.95 8.84 -3.46
CA VAL A 78 17.95 7.41 -3.09
C VAL A 78 19.21 6.68 -3.52
N LYS A 79 20.12 7.37 -4.20
CA LYS A 79 21.43 6.84 -4.61
C LYS A 79 22.50 7.89 -4.37
N LYS A 80 23.48 7.55 -3.53
CA LYS A 80 24.73 8.32 -3.43
C LYS A 80 25.60 8.11 -4.67
N LYS A 81 26.36 9.13 -5.02
CA LYS A 81 27.37 9.08 -6.09
C LYS A 81 28.67 9.60 -5.51
N ASP A 82 29.77 8.90 -5.77
CA ASP A 82 31.12 9.28 -5.30
C ASP A 82 31.18 9.54 -3.78
N GLY A 83 30.50 8.68 -2.99
CA GLY A 83 30.45 8.79 -1.52
C GLY A 83 29.61 9.94 -0.98
N ARG A 84 28.79 10.59 -1.82
CA ARG A 84 27.96 11.73 -1.41
C ARG A 84 26.51 11.60 -1.87
N TRP A 85 25.59 12.04 -1.01
CA TRP A 85 24.19 12.26 -1.35
C TRP A 85 24.08 13.66 -1.93
N THR A 86 23.66 13.77 -3.19
CA THR A 86 23.76 15.03 -3.94
C THR A 86 22.46 15.34 -4.67
N TYR A 87 21.95 16.55 -4.46
CA TYR A 87 20.84 17.12 -5.23
C TYR A 87 21.34 18.28 -6.08
N HIS A 88 20.99 18.25 -7.37
CA HIS A 88 21.28 19.32 -8.33
C HIS A 88 20.00 20.08 -8.61
N ILE A 89 19.99 21.39 -8.33
CA ILE A 89 18.88 22.29 -8.65
C ILE A 89 19.29 23.07 -9.91
N PRO A 90 18.84 22.64 -11.11
CA PRO A 90 19.18 23.33 -12.33
C PRO A 90 18.41 24.65 -12.45
N LEU A 91 18.87 25.53 -13.34
CA LEU A 91 18.17 26.74 -13.80
C LEU A 91 18.11 27.94 -12.84
N ILE A 92 18.54 27.81 -11.59
CA ILE A 92 18.66 28.96 -10.67
C ILE A 92 19.93 29.76 -10.88
N LYS A 93 19.85 31.09 -10.71
CA LYS A 93 21.02 31.98 -10.76
C LYS A 93 21.09 32.75 -9.43
N PRO A 94 21.64 32.13 -8.37
CA PRO A 94 21.79 32.79 -7.08
C PRO A 94 22.67 34.02 -7.24
N LYS A 95 22.25 35.13 -6.65
CA LYS A 95 23.01 36.38 -6.61
C LYS A 95 23.88 36.39 -5.37
N GLN A 96 24.97 37.14 -5.43
CA GLN A 96 25.77 37.44 -4.25
C GLN A 96 24.88 38.05 -3.16
N GLY A 97 24.98 37.52 -1.95
CA GLY A 97 24.13 37.91 -0.81
C GLY A 97 22.81 37.15 -0.69
N ASP A 98 22.45 36.27 -1.64
CA ASP A 98 21.32 35.36 -1.45
C ASP A 98 21.64 34.37 -0.31
N VAL A 99 20.63 34.07 0.51
CA VAL A 99 20.69 33.07 1.58
C VAL A 99 19.90 31.84 1.17
N ILE A 100 20.57 30.69 1.16
CA ILE A 100 20.00 29.39 0.83
C ILE A 100 19.69 28.68 2.15
N TYR A 101 18.41 28.63 2.51
CA TYR A 101 17.95 27.89 3.68
C TYR A 101 17.71 26.44 3.29
N TYR A 102 18.11 25.50 4.14
CA TYR A 102 17.86 24.10 3.89
C TYR A 102 17.66 23.30 5.16
N TRP A 103 16.92 22.20 5.02
CA TRP A 103 16.93 21.12 5.99
C TRP A 103 17.05 19.79 5.26
N ILE A 104 17.63 18.81 5.94
CA ILE A 104 17.91 17.49 5.38
C ILE A 104 17.25 16.43 6.23
N TYR A 105 16.67 15.44 5.59
CA TYR A 105 16.14 14.26 6.24
C TYR A 105 16.81 13.00 5.71
N ALA A 106 17.41 12.22 6.60
CA ALA A 106 18.07 10.96 6.27
C ALA A 106 17.32 9.79 6.91
N ILE A 107 17.09 8.73 6.14
CA ILE A 107 16.55 7.47 6.67
C ILE A 107 17.71 6.50 6.88
N ILE A 108 18.05 6.25 8.14
CA ILE A 108 19.13 5.37 8.56
C ILE A 108 18.48 4.18 9.26
N GLU A 109 18.71 2.96 8.74
CA GLU A 109 18.16 1.73 9.32
C GLU A 109 16.62 1.75 9.47
N GLY A 110 15.93 2.51 8.60
CA GLY A 110 14.47 2.67 8.63
C GLY A 110 13.94 3.74 9.59
N LEU A 111 14.82 4.41 10.35
CA LEU A 111 14.47 5.52 11.23
C LEU A 111 14.84 6.87 10.59
N GLY A 112 13.99 7.86 10.80
CA GLY A 112 14.13 9.21 10.25
C GLY A 112 14.94 10.15 11.14
N TYR A 113 15.93 10.83 10.56
CA TYR A 113 16.79 11.79 11.25
C TYR A 113 16.80 13.12 10.50
N HIS A 114 16.66 14.22 11.23
CA HIS A 114 16.58 15.56 10.66
C HIS A 114 17.82 16.40 10.98
N GLY A 115 18.33 17.11 9.98
CA GLY A 115 19.23 18.26 10.13
C GLY A 115 18.44 19.52 9.81
N LEU A 116 17.98 20.22 10.84
CA LEU A 116 17.08 21.38 10.72
C LEU A 116 17.85 22.72 10.80
N ASP A 117 17.17 23.79 10.38
CA ASP A 117 17.53 25.20 10.59
C ASP A 117 18.93 25.59 10.07
N ARG A 118 19.30 25.10 8.88
CA ARG A 118 20.60 25.39 8.26
C ARG A 118 20.48 26.43 7.15
N SER A 119 21.54 27.18 6.94
CA SER A 119 21.61 28.18 5.87
C SER A 119 23.02 28.34 5.30
N TYR A 120 23.10 28.77 4.05
CA TYR A 120 24.34 29.10 3.36
C TYR A 120 24.20 30.45 2.64
N THR A 121 25.12 31.39 2.87
CA THR A 121 25.12 32.69 2.19
C THR A 121 26.06 32.66 0.98
N VAL A 122 25.55 33.05 -0.19
CA VAL A 122 26.32 33.06 -1.44
C VAL A 122 27.37 34.17 -1.41
N THR A 123 28.65 33.78 -1.42
CA THR A 123 29.82 34.68 -1.46
C THR A 123 30.62 34.45 -2.76
N GLU A 124 31.27 35.49 -3.29
CA GLU A 124 32.16 35.34 -4.46
C GLU A 124 33.38 34.49 -4.09
N GLY A 125 33.59 33.36 -4.80
CA GLY A 125 34.85 32.59 -4.75
C GLY A 125 34.88 31.31 -3.91
N SER A 126 33.78 30.52 -3.83
CA SER A 126 33.79 29.21 -3.18
C SER A 126 34.75 28.19 -3.84
N PRO A 127 35.48 27.35 -3.08
CA PRO A 127 36.71 26.69 -3.54
C PRO A 127 36.47 25.52 -4.50
N GLN A 128 37.35 25.35 -5.49
CA GLN A 128 37.44 24.10 -6.27
C GLN A 128 37.99 22.96 -5.38
N PRO A 129 37.50 21.71 -5.55
CA PRO A 129 38.03 20.58 -4.81
C PRO A 129 39.48 20.27 -5.25
N PRO A 130 40.36 19.84 -4.33
CA PRO A 130 41.70 19.42 -4.69
C PRO A 130 41.67 18.18 -5.61
N PRO A 131 42.65 18.03 -6.52
CA PRO A 131 42.69 16.89 -7.43
C PRO A 131 42.82 15.57 -6.64
N PRO A 132 42.21 14.47 -7.13
CA PRO A 132 42.22 13.21 -6.42
C PRO A 132 43.66 12.66 -6.30
N PRO A 133 44.04 12.09 -5.14
CA PRO A 133 45.33 11.43 -5.00
C PRO A 133 45.43 10.20 -5.92
N PRO A 134 46.65 9.81 -6.33
CA PRO A 134 46.84 8.67 -7.22
C PRO A 134 46.31 7.39 -6.57
N ILE A 135 45.58 6.61 -7.36
CA ILE A 135 44.97 5.33 -7.00
C ILE A 135 46.06 4.38 -6.45
N PRO A 136 46.01 3.99 -5.17
CA PRO A 136 46.75 2.83 -4.71
C PRO A 136 46.09 1.58 -5.29
N ASP A 137 46.96 0.70 -5.76
CA ASP A 137 46.64 -0.57 -6.41
C ASP A 137 45.48 -1.31 -5.75
N ARG A 138 44.56 -1.80 -6.58
CA ARG A 138 43.32 -2.46 -6.18
C ARG A 138 43.66 -3.79 -5.51
N THR A 139 43.89 -3.75 -4.21
CA THR A 139 43.88 -4.95 -3.38
C THR A 139 42.68 -4.90 -2.44
N THR A 140 41.77 -5.83 -2.73
CA THR A 140 40.65 -6.34 -1.92
C THR A 140 39.53 -5.36 -1.58
N GLU A 141 38.47 -5.39 -2.41
CA GLU A 141 37.12 -5.01 -2.01
C GLU A 141 36.73 -5.75 -0.71
N PRO A 142 36.11 -5.07 0.28
CA PRO A 142 35.45 -5.80 1.35
C PRO A 142 34.29 -6.56 0.70
N ASN A 143 34.29 -7.89 0.86
CA ASN A 143 33.29 -8.81 0.35
C ASN A 143 31.86 -8.29 0.55
N ASP A 144 31.31 -7.62 -0.46
CA ASP A 144 29.90 -7.23 -0.53
C ASP A 144 29.13 -8.46 -1.01
N THR A 145 28.97 -9.44 -0.11
CA THR A 145 28.28 -10.69 -0.42
C THR A 145 26.79 -10.43 -0.49
N CYS A 146 26.33 -9.87 -1.62
CA CYS A 146 24.95 -9.93 -2.06
C CYS A 146 24.53 -11.40 -2.05
N ARG A 147 23.74 -11.78 -1.04
CA ARG A 147 23.14 -13.10 -1.02
C ARG A 147 22.04 -13.14 -2.06
N SER A 148 22.21 -14.00 -3.06
CA SER A 148 21.24 -14.17 -4.14
C SER A 148 19.85 -14.46 -3.58
N SER A 149 18.86 -13.68 -4.01
CA SER A 149 17.45 -13.91 -3.73
C SER A 149 16.87 -14.90 -4.73
N SER A 150 15.89 -15.67 -4.26
CA SER A 150 15.04 -16.50 -5.13
C SER A 150 13.93 -15.71 -5.83
N SER A 151 13.78 -14.44 -5.47
CA SER A 151 12.69 -13.58 -5.94
C SER A 151 12.89 -13.17 -7.39
N THR A 152 11.79 -12.90 -8.08
CA THR A 152 11.80 -12.27 -9.40
C THR A 152 10.97 -11.01 -9.39
N LYS A 153 11.37 -10.03 -10.19
CA LYS A 153 10.64 -8.79 -10.48
C LYS A 153 10.49 -8.67 -11.99
N ASN A 154 9.26 -8.54 -12.49
CA ASN A 154 8.95 -8.42 -13.91
C ASN A 154 9.63 -9.51 -14.75
N ARG A 155 9.62 -10.74 -14.25
CA ARG A 155 10.25 -11.96 -14.80
C ARG A 155 11.78 -11.94 -14.84
N GLN A 156 12.42 -11.01 -14.13
CA GLN A 156 13.87 -10.90 -14.00
C GLN A 156 14.30 -11.31 -12.59
N GLY A 157 15.29 -12.18 -12.50
CA GLY A 157 15.94 -12.57 -11.24
C GLY A 157 17.21 -11.75 -10.97
N GLY A 158 18.15 -12.31 -10.20
CA GLY A 158 19.42 -11.66 -9.90
C GLY A 158 19.32 -10.56 -8.85
N LEU A 159 18.31 -10.63 -7.99
CA LEU A 159 18.09 -9.70 -6.89
C LEU A 159 18.90 -10.13 -5.67
N CYS A 160 19.25 -9.16 -4.80
CA CYS A 160 19.81 -9.47 -3.49
C CYS A 160 18.68 -9.69 -2.48
N GLN A 161 18.87 -10.60 -1.53
CA GLN A 161 17.98 -10.73 -0.38
C GLN A 161 17.86 -9.37 0.35
N GLY A 162 16.62 -8.96 0.68
CA GLY A 162 16.35 -7.66 1.30
C GLY A 162 16.24 -6.48 0.31
N GLN A 163 16.47 -6.69 -0.98
CA GLN A 163 16.32 -5.63 -1.98
C GLN A 163 14.86 -5.20 -2.14
N ILE A 164 14.59 -3.89 -2.06
CA ILE A 164 13.26 -3.34 -2.32
C ILE A 164 12.94 -3.47 -3.82
N MET A 165 11.90 -4.24 -4.14
CA MET A 165 11.42 -4.45 -5.51
C MET A 165 10.40 -3.38 -5.92
N LEU A 166 9.55 -2.96 -4.98
CA LEU A 166 8.57 -1.88 -5.13
C LEU A 166 8.47 -1.12 -3.81
N HIS A 167 8.43 0.21 -3.88
CA HIS A 167 7.97 1.06 -2.80
C HIS A 167 7.11 2.17 -3.41
N LYS A 168 5.81 2.12 -3.15
CA LYS A 168 4.83 3.09 -3.64
C LYS A 168 4.27 3.85 -2.46
N THR A 169 4.65 5.12 -2.34
CA THR A 169 3.87 6.17 -1.69
C THR A 169 2.94 6.77 -2.75
N PHE A 170 1.69 7.04 -2.41
CA PHE A 170 0.69 7.44 -3.40
C PHE A 170 0.67 8.96 -3.57
N ASP A 171 1.75 9.54 -4.11
CA ASP A 171 1.78 10.94 -4.56
C ASP A 171 1.10 11.12 -5.93
N ASN A 172 1.05 10.01 -6.69
CA ASN A 172 0.34 9.87 -7.95
C ASN A 172 0.03 8.38 -8.20
N LEU A 173 -0.62 8.06 -9.32
CA LEU A 173 -0.91 6.69 -9.74
C LEU A 173 0.08 6.13 -10.78
N ASP A 174 1.28 6.70 -10.92
CA ASP A 174 2.27 6.21 -11.88
C ASP A 174 2.61 4.74 -11.62
N GLY A 175 2.61 3.96 -12.71
CA GLY A 175 2.77 2.51 -12.68
C GLY A 175 1.50 1.73 -12.34
N TRP A 176 0.40 2.40 -11.96
CA TRP A 176 -0.88 1.76 -11.70
C TRP A 176 -1.87 2.09 -12.81
N SER A 177 -2.72 1.12 -13.13
CA SER A 177 -3.76 1.27 -14.15
C SER A 177 -5.11 0.94 -13.54
N TYR A 178 -6.14 1.66 -13.96
CA TYR A 178 -7.51 1.35 -13.56
C TYR A 178 -8.00 0.08 -14.25
N ASP A 179 -8.80 -0.70 -13.52
CA ASP A 179 -9.70 -1.68 -14.09
C ASP A 179 -11.06 -0.98 -14.26
N VAL A 180 -11.48 -0.77 -15.51
CA VAL A 180 -12.66 0.03 -15.85
C VAL A 180 -13.66 -0.86 -16.56
N PHE A 181 -14.76 -1.22 -15.89
CA PHE A 181 -15.77 -2.12 -16.43
C PHE A 181 -17.04 -2.14 -15.54
N ILE A 182 -18.13 -2.65 -16.10
CA ILE A 182 -19.41 -2.90 -15.41
C ILE A 182 -19.35 -4.30 -14.81
N GLY A 183 -19.38 -4.42 -13.47
CA GLY A 183 -19.43 -5.70 -12.77
C GLY A 183 -20.70 -6.51 -13.09
N GLY A 184 -20.70 -7.79 -12.70
CA GLY A 184 -21.86 -8.67 -12.88
C GLY A 184 -21.58 -10.03 -13.51
N ASN A 185 -20.42 -10.19 -14.15
CA ASN A 185 -19.96 -11.51 -14.59
C ASN A 185 -19.28 -12.29 -13.46
N ARG A 186 -18.91 -11.62 -12.37
CA ARG A 186 -18.50 -12.25 -11.11
C ARG A 186 -19.51 -11.90 -10.03
N LEU A 187 -19.78 -12.86 -9.15
CA LEU A 187 -20.72 -12.64 -8.05
C LEU A 187 -20.21 -11.59 -7.05
N GLU A 188 -18.88 -11.44 -6.90
CA GLU A 188 -18.26 -10.48 -5.98
C GLU A 188 -18.57 -9.01 -6.34
N ASP A 189 -18.55 -8.68 -7.63
CA ASP A 189 -18.61 -7.28 -8.11
C ASP A 189 -19.93 -6.90 -8.75
N GLU A 190 -20.96 -7.73 -8.64
CA GLU A 190 -22.17 -7.61 -9.44
C GLU A 190 -22.96 -6.30 -9.25
N PHE A 191 -22.80 -5.64 -8.10
CA PHE A 191 -23.46 -4.35 -7.79
C PHE A 191 -22.57 -3.12 -8.07
N THR A 192 -21.36 -3.32 -8.59
CA THR A 192 -20.35 -2.27 -8.72
C THR A 192 -19.95 -2.03 -10.18
N VAL A 193 -19.87 -0.76 -10.58
CA VAL A 193 -19.17 -0.30 -11.79
C VAL A 193 -17.80 0.22 -11.37
N PHE A 194 -16.73 -0.35 -11.91
CA PHE A 194 -15.39 0.17 -11.70
C PHE A 194 -15.06 1.22 -12.76
N THR A 195 -14.56 2.38 -12.31
CA THR A 195 -14.27 3.52 -13.17
C THR A 195 -13.00 4.25 -12.71
N LYS A 196 -12.55 5.20 -13.52
CA LYS A 196 -11.45 6.13 -13.26
C LYS A 196 -11.93 7.54 -12.85
N ASP A 197 -13.22 7.69 -12.50
CA ASP A 197 -13.80 8.98 -12.10
C ASP A 197 -13.11 9.49 -10.81
N SER A 198 -12.68 10.74 -10.81
CA SER A 198 -11.98 11.37 -9.68
C SER A 198 -12.83 11.42 -8.40
N LYS A 199 -14.15 11.24 -8.49
CA LYS A 199 -15.05 11.17 -7.34
C LYS A 199 -14.99 9.84 -6.58
N VAL A 200 -14.55 8.76 -7.24
CA VAL A 200 -14.44 7.43 -6.60
C VAL A 200 -13.01 7.05 -6.25
N SER A 201 -12.03 7.74 -6.81
CA SER A 201 -10.63 7.58 -6.41
C SER A 201 -9.84 8.86 -6.62
N TRP A 202 -9.02 9.20 -5.64
CA TRP A 202 -8.11 10.34 -5.72
C TRP A 202 -6.88 10.09 -4.86
N VAL A 203 -5.86 10.91 -5.09
CA VAL A 203 -4.70 11.00 -4.22
C VAL A 203 -4.82 12.29 -3.40
N ASP A 204 -4.61 12.18 -2.10
CA ASP A 204 -4.52 13.33 -1.21
C ASP A 204 -3.50 13.06 -0.10
N ASN A 205 -2.67 14.04 0.23
CA ASN A 205 -1.66 13.95 1.30
C ASN A 205 -0.80 12.66 1.25
N GLY A 206 -0.34 12.28 0.05
CA GLY A 206 0.50 11.08 -0.17
C GLY A 206 -0.23 9.74 -0.04
N LYS A 207 -1.57 9.74 0.04
CA LYS A 207 -2.41 8.56 0.21
C LYS A 207 -3.37 8.41 -0.96
N LEU A 208 -3.63 7.16 -1.33
CA LEU A 208 -4.69 6.81 -2.25
C LEU A 208 -6.00 6.60 -1.48
N PHE A 209 -7.07 7.23 -1.95
CA PHE A 209 -8.42 7.03 -1.48
C PHE A 209 -9.23 6.33 -2.57
N ILE A 210 -9.99 5.32 -2.19
CA ILE A 210 -10.99 4.68 -3.04
C ILE A 210 -12.31 4.65 -2.28
N GLN A 211 -13.29 5.42 -2.75
CA GLN A 211 -14.57 5.59 -2.09
C GLN A 211 -15.72 5.22 -3.03
N PRO A 212 -16.65 4.33 -2.60
CA PRO A 212 -17.83 4.02 -3.39
C PRO A 212 -18.77 5.24 -3.44
N LEU A 213 -19.36 5.46 -4.62
CA LEU A 213 -20.31 6.52 -4.90
C LEU A 213 -21.59 5.91 -5.46
N MET A 214 -22.76 6.43 -5.05
CA MET A 214 -24.00 5.97 -5.66
C MET A 214 -24.11 6.45 -7.11
N MET A 215 -24.53 5.58 -8.02
CA MET A 215 -24.68 5.90 -9.45
C MET A 215 -25.62 7.11 -9.66
N GLU A 216 -26.65 7.25 -8.82
CA GLU A 216 -27.57 8.39 -8.85
C GLU A 216 -26.93 9.74 -8.52
N GLU A 217 -25.84 9.76 -7.75
CA GLU A 217 -25.12 11.00 -7.40
C GLU A 217 -24.34 11.55 -8.60
N ARG A 218 -24.02 10.68 -9.58
CA ARG A 218 -23.40 11.07 -10.85
C ARG A 218 -24.41 11.35 -11.95
N TYR A 219 -25.52 10.63 -11.94
CA TYR A 219 -26.60 10.72 -12.93
C TYR A 219 -27.91 11.12 -12.25
N ASN A 220 -28.82 10.17 -12.02
CA ASN A 220 -30.05 10.32 -11.24
C ASN A 220 -30.67 8.92 -10.99
N GLU A 221 -31.73 8.85 -10.18
CA GLU A 221 -32.43 7.59 -9.88
C GLU A 221 -32.99 6.88 -11.12
N ALA A 222 -33.55 7.64 -12.06
CA ALA A 222 -34.14 7.07 -13.28
C ALA A 222 -33.06 6.41 -14.14
N PHE A 223 -31.86 6.98 -14.21
CA PHE A 223 -30.75 6.41 -14.96
C PHE A 223 -30.39 4.99 -14.49
N VAL A 224 -30.41 4.74 -13.18
CA VAL A 224 -30.13 3.41 -12.63
C VAL A 224 -31.16 2.37 -13.10
N SER A 225 -32.43 2.77 -13.20
CA SER A 225 -33.55 1.85 -13.48
C SER A 225 -33.89 1.67 -14.96
N ILE A 226 -33.66 2.68 -15.81
CA ILE A 226 -34.04 2.66 -17.23
C ILE A 226 -32.93 3.15 -18.18
N GLY A 227 -31.77 3.55 -17.65
CA GLY A 227 -30.68 4.13 -18.43
C GLY A 227 -29.86 3.11 -19.21
N THR A 228 -29.04 3.64 -20.12
CA THR A 228 -27.98 2.90 -20.81
C THR A 228 -26.64 3.47 -20.39
N LEU A 229 -25.78 2.62 -19.83
CA LEU A 229 -24.43 2.97 -19.43
C LEU A 229 -23.44 2.50 -20.49
N ASN A 230 -22.62 3.42 -20.98
CA ASN A 230 -21.45 3.14 -21.80
C ASN A 230 -20.21 3.61 -21.01
N VAL A 231 -19.30 2.69 -20.71
CA VAL A 231 -18.12 2.96 -19.89
C VAL A 231 -16.96 3.43 -20.78
N GLU A 232 -16.60 4.70 -20.65
CA GLU A 232 -15.46 5.26 -21.38
C GLU A 232 -14.13 4.66 -20.89
N GLY A 233 -13.30 4.20 -21.84
CA GLY A 233 -12.00 3.60 -21.51
C GLY A 233 -12.13 2.22 -20.85
N CYS A 234 -13.21 1.49 -21.14
CA CYS A 234 -13.42 0.13 -20.67
C CYS A 234 -12.19 -0.76 -20.93
N THR A 235 -11.72 -1.47 -19.90
CA THR A 235 -10.55 -2.36 -19.96
C THR A 235 -10.92 -3.83 -20.06
N SER A 236 -12.21 -4.16 -20.01
CA SER A 236 -12.69 -5.53 -20.19
C SER A 236 -12.69 -5.92 -21.67
N PRO A 237 -12.35 -7.18 -22.01
CA PRO A 237 -12.55 -7.71 -23.34
C PRO A 237 -14.03 -8.07 -23.64
N LEU A 238 -14.91 -8.03 -22.64
CA LEU A 238 -16.31 -8.43 -22.76
C LEU A 238 -17.21 -7.21 -23.06
N PRO A 239 -17.91 -7.16 -24.21
CA PRO A 239 -18.75 -6.01 -24.57
C PRO A 239 -19.82 -5.66 -23.54
N GLU A 240 -20.42 -6.65 -22.89
CA GLU A 240 -21.45 -6.49 -21.85
C GLU A 240 -20.94 -5.91 -20.51
N GLU A 241 -19.61 -5.88 -20.34
CA GLU A 241 -18.94 -5.17 -19.25
C GLU A 241 -18.53 -3.75 -19.66
N CYS A 242 -18.70 -3.36 -20.92
CA CYS A 242 -18.41 -2.02 -21.42
C CYS A 242 -19.67 -1.22 -21.74
N SER A 243 -20.77 -1.90 -22.06
CA SER A 243 -22.07 -1.29 -22.30
C SER A 243 -23.18 -2.15 -21.73
N ARG A 244 -24.12 -1.53 -21.01
CA ARG A 244 -25.30 -2.20 -20.46
C ARG A 244 -26.49 -1.27 -20.47
N GLN A 245 -27.65 -1.80 -20.83
CA GLN A 245 -28.94 -1.13 -20.68
C GLN A 245 -29.71 -1.78 -19.53
N ALA A 246 -30.30 -0.96 -18.66
CA ALA A 246 -31.20 -1.45 -17.64
C ALA A 246 -32.45 -2.08 -18.27
N ALA A 247 -32.90 -3.20 -17.72
CA ALA A 247 -34.06 -3.93 -18.24
C ALA A 247 -34.90 -4.50 -17.10
N SER A 248 -36.06 -3.89 -16.84
CA SER A 248 -37.01 -4.36 -15.80
C SER A 248 -36.34 -4.47 -14.42
N PHE A 249 -36.21 -5.68 -13.88
CA PHE A 249 -35.54 -5.93 -12.59
C PHE A 249 -34.01 -6.04 -12.69
N LEU A 250 -33.46 -6.02 -13.90
CA LEU A 250 -32.01 -5.93 -14.16
C LEU A 250 -31.63 -4.46 -14.33
N ILE A 251 -31.66 -3.73 -13.22
CA ILE A 251 -31.18 -2.34 -13.15
C ILE A 251 -29.66 -2.29 -13.41
N LEU A 252 -29.13 -1.11 -13.73
CA LEU A 252 -27.68 -0.92 -13.74
C LEU A 252 -27.11 -1.14 -12.33
N PRO A 253 -25.85 -1.60 -12.20
CA PRO A 253 -25.23 -1.70 -10.89
C PRO A 253 -25.29 -0.33 -10.18
N PRO A 254 -25.85 -0.27 -8.97
CA PRO A 254 -26.23 0.99 -8.34
C PRO A 254 -25.06 1.79 -7.76
N VAL A 255 -23.85 1.21 -7.76
CA VAL A 255 -22.66 1.80 -7.14
C VAL A 255 -21.55 1.93 -8.18
N MET A 256 -20.86 3.06 -8.15
CA MET A 256 -19.58 3.28 -8.83
C MET A 256 -18.44 3.21 -7.81
N SER A 257 -17.32 2.61 -8.18
CA SER A 257 -16.11 2.53 -7.35
C SER A 257 -14.86 2.49 -8.24
N ALA A 258 -13.68 2.31 -7.65
CA ALA A 258 -12.44 2.12 -8.38
C ALA A 258 -11.71 0.84 -7.97
N ARG A 259 -10.98 0.30 -8.93
CA ARG A 259 -10.00 -0.79 -8.77
C ARG A 259 -8.78 -0.41 -9.60
N ILE A 260 -7.60 -0.50 -9.00
CA ILE A 260 -6.32 -0.25 -9.67
C ILE A 260 -5.42 -1.47 -9.55
N LYS A 261 -4.57 -1.66 -10.56
CA LYS A 261 -3.63 -2.79 -10.65
C LYS A 261 -2.26 -2.34 -11.11
N SER A 262 -1.24 -3.00 -10.58
CA SER A 262 0.16 -2.82 -10.95
C SER A 262 0.61 -3.69 -12.13
N LYS A 263 -0.29 -4.51 -12.70
CA LYS A 263 -0.03 -5.53 -13.75
C LYS A 263 0.91 -5.10 -14.88
N ASN A 264 0.81 -3.86 -15.33
CA ASN A 264 1.57 -3.36 -16.49
C ASN A 264 2.95 -2.78 -16.13
N SER A 265 3.27 -2.61 -14.85
CA SER A 265 4.53 -2.01 -14.38
C SER A 265 5.30 -2.91 -13.42
N PHE A 266 4.58 -3.72 -12.64
CA PHE A 266 5.13 -4.50 -11.56
C PHE A 266 4.39 -5.83 -11.37
N SER A 267 5.13 -6.91 -11.56
CA SER A 267 4.82 -8.25 -11.08
C SER A 267 6.05 -8.82 -10.36
N PHE A 268 5.84 -9.76 -9.45
CA PHE A 268 6.94 -10.38 -8.73
C PHE A 268 6.58 -11.80 -8.32
N ARG A 269 7.60 -12.62 -8.07
CA ARG A 269 7.46 -13.93 -7.42
C ARG A 269 8.38 -13.97 -6.22
N TYR A 270 7.82 -14.38 -5.10
CA TYR A 270 8.43 -14.41 -3.77
C TYR A 270 8.85 -13.03 -3.25
N GLY A 271 8.74 -12.87 -1.94
CA GLY A 271 9.11 -11.65 -1.25
C GLY A 271 8.23 -11.39 -0.03
N THR A 272 8.46 -10.25 0.60
CA THR A 272 7.60 -9.71 1.64
C THR A 272 6.80 -8.55 1.06
N VAL A 273 5.47 -8.65 1.07
CA VAL A 273 4.55 -7.56 0.72
C VAL A 273 4.02 -6.94 1.99
N GLU A 274 4.04 -5.62 2.06
CA GLU A 274 3.47 -4.83 3.15
C GLU A 274 2.57 -3.76 2.54
N ILE A 275 1.28 -3.79 2.88
CA ILE A 275 0.30 -2.78 2.48
C ILE A 275 -0.16 -2.08 3.75
N ARG A 276 0.15 -0.79 3.88
CA ARG A 276 -0.33 0.02 5.01
C ARG A 276 -1.60 0.74 4.59
N ALA A 277 -2.73 0.35 5.19
CA ALA A 277 -4.05 0.84 4.80
C ALA A 277 -5.01 0.96 5.98
N LYS A 278 -5.99 1.86 5.86
CA LYS A 278 -7.19 1.94 6.70
C LYS A 278 -8.37 1.41 5.87
N LEU A 279 -9.01 0.34 6.33
CA LEU A 279 -10.12 -0.29 5.61
C LEU A 279 -11.39 0.56 5.67
N PRO A 280 -12.29 0.46 4.68
CA PRO A 280 -13.50 1.26 4.65
C PRO A 280 -14.50 0.81 5.73
N ARG A 281 -15.32 1.75 6.19
CA ARG A 281 -16.48 1.53 7.07
C ARG A 281 -17.77 1.88 6.35
N GLY A 282 -18.83 1.17 6.66
CA GLY A 282 -20.13 1.36 6.02
C GLY A 282 -20.69 0.04 5.52
N ASP A 283 -22.01 -0.06 5.56
CA ASP A 283 -22.70 -1.29 5.24
C ASP A 283 -22.42 -1.74 3.81
N TRP A 284 -22.16 -3.04 3.64
CA TRP A 284 -21.99 -3.69 2.34
C TRP A 284 -20.70 -3.33 1.59
N ILE A 285 -19.79 -2.56 2.17
CA ILE A 285 -18.51 -2.22 1.54
C ILE A 285 -17.48 -3.31 1.78
N VAL A 286 -16.71 -3.69 0.75
CA VAL A 286 -15.65 -4.69 0.82
C VAL A 286 -14.37 -4.14 0.18
N PRO A 287 -13.26 -4.06 0.92
CA PRO A 287 -11.98 -3.65 0.37
C PRO A 287 -11.29 -4.80 -0.38
N GLU A 288 -10.48 -4.45 -1.36
CA GLU A 288 -9.70 -5.36 -2.18
C GLU A 288 -8.22 -5.07 -1.96
N LEU A 289 -7.55 -5.96 -1.22
CA LEU A 289 -6.11 -5.92 -0.99
C LEU A 289 -5.56 -7.31 -1.30
N TRP A 290 -5.27 -7.56 -2.57
CA TRP A 290 -4.85 -8.88 -3.00
C TRP A 290 -3.82 -8.88 -4.11
N LEU A 291 -3.22 -10.05 -4.30
CA LEU A 291 -2.36 -10.35 -5.42
C LEU A 291 -3.11 -11.22 -6.43
N GLU A 292 -2.90 -10.93 -7.71
CA GLU A 292 -3.45 -11.67 -8.84
C GLU A 292 -2.34 -12.15 -9.79
N PRO A 293 -2.50 -13.31 -10.43
CA PRO A 293 -1.47 -13.86 -11.31
C PRO A 293 -1.26 -12.96 -12.54
N ALA A 294 -0.01 -12.65 -12.86
CA ALA A 294 0.35 -11.86 -14.04
C ALA A 294 0.03 -12.60 -15.35
N ASN A 295 0.08 -13.93 -15.33
CA ASN A 295 -0.31 -14.78 -16.43
C ASN A 295 -1.84 -14.93 -16.47
N SER A 296 -2.48 -14.46 -17.54
CA SER A 296 -3.93 -14.58 -17.72
C SER A 296 -4.40 -15.96 -18.17
N ASN A 297 -3.49 -16.84 -18.59
CA ASN A 297 -3.81 -18.12 -19.23
C ASN A 297 -3.75 -19.31 -18.26
N LEU A 298 -4.08 -19.11 -16.99
CA LEU A 298 -3.93 -20.14 -15.96
C LEU A 298 -5.05 -21.19 -15.93
N GLY A 299 -6.15 -21.00 -16.67
CA GLY A 299 -7.27 -21.95 -16.67
C GLY A 299 -7.76 -22.23 -15.24
N SER A 300 -7.79 -23.50 -14.82
CA SER A 300 -8.22 -23.87 -13.46
C SER A 300 -7.20 -23.54 -12.36
N ASN A 301 -5.98 -23.13 -12.72
CA ASN A 301 -4.88 -22.81 -11.80
C ASN A 301 -4.81 -21.32 -11.42
N TRP A 302 -5.81 -20.49 -11.70
CA TRP A 302 -5.82 -19.13 -11.14
C TRP A 302 -6.20 -19.14 -9.65
N GLY A 303 -5.80 -18.08 -8.96
CA GLY A 303 -6.21 -17.80 -7.58
C GLY A 303 -5.75 -16.41 -7.14
N ARG A 304 -6.27 -15.92 -6.01
CA ARG A 304 -5.88 -14.64 -5.40
C ARG A 304 -5.28 -14.88 -4.01
N MET A 305 -4.24 -14.13 -3.67
CA MET A 305 -3.72 -14.06 -2.31
C MET A 305 -4.26 -12.78 -1.66
N VAL A 306 -5.17 -12.90 -0.71
CA VAL A 306 -5.83 -11.77 -0.04
C VAL A 306 -5.09 -11.47 1.25
N LEU A 307 -4.47 -10.29 1.32
CA LEU A 307 -3.64 -9.89 2.47
C LEU A 307 -4.51 -9.50 3.67
N GLY A 308 -5.68 -8.93 3.42
CA GLY A 308 -6.62 -8.55 4.45
C GLY A 308 -7.95 -8.10 3.87
N MET A 309 -9.03 -8.71 4.36
CA MET A 309 -10.40 -8.35 4.00
C MET A 309 -11.24 -8.26 5.27
N SER A 310 -11.89 -7.11 5.47
CA SER A 310 -12.87 -6.91 6.53
C SER A 310 -14.04 -6.14 5.94
N ARG A 311 -15.26 -6.66 6.12
CA ARG A 311 -16.46 -5.98 5.62
C ARG A 311 -16.68 -4.67 6.38
N GLY A 312 -17.19 -3.65 5.72
CA GLY A 312 -17.35 -2.32 6.30
C GLY A 312 -18.44 -2.20 7.37
N ASN A 313 -19.34 -3.19 7.49
CA ASN A 313 -20.48 -3.15 8.42
C ASN A 313 -20.03 -2.91 9.87
N THR A 314 -20.47 -1.80 10.49
CA THR A 314 -20.01 -1.38 11.83
C THR A 314 -20.88 -1.89 12.97
N ASP A 315 -22.18 -2.07 12.71
CA ASP A 315 -23.21 -2.25 13.74
C ASP A 315 -24.11 -3.48 13.52
N ILE A 316 -23.69 -4.40 12.63
CA ILE A 316 -24.39 -5.66 12.47
C ILE A 316 -23.91 -6.65 13.53
N ALA A 317 -24.85 -7.19 14.31
CA ALA A 317 -24.66 -8.34 15.18
C ALA A 317 -24.49 -9.65 14.36
N SER A 318 -23.64 -9.60 13.33
CA SER A 318 -23.15 -10.73 12.54
C SER A 318 -21.68 -10.93 12.86
N ARG A 319 -21.18 -12.14 12.60
CA ARG A 319 -19.75 -12.45 12.70
C ARG A 319 -18.97 -11.68 11.61
N GLU A 320 -19.59 -11.49 10.46
CA GLU A 320 -19.04 -10.82 9.29
C GLU A 320 -19.29 -9.31 9.40
N ASN A 321 -18.40 -8.63 10.11
CA ASN A 321 -18.43 -7.18 10.32
C ASN A 321 -17.00 -6.61 10.35
N ASN A 322 -16.87 -5.31 10.62
CA ASN A 322 -15.59 -4.60 10.59
C ASN A 322 -14.60 -4.99 11.71
N ARG A 323 -14.92 -5.98 12.55
CA ARG A 323 -14.01 -6.57 13.56
C ARG A 323 -13.40 -7.89 13.12
N LEU A 324 -13.99 -8.52 12.11
CA LEU A 324 -13.48 -9.76 11.52
C LEU A 324 -12.53 -9.42 10.38
N LEU A 325 -11.27 -9.82 10.51
CA LEU A 325 -10.31 -9.79 9.42
C LEU A 325 -10.14 -11.19 8.85
N GLU A 326 -10.16 -11.30 7.53
CA GLU A 326 -9.87 -12.52 6.80
C GLU A 326 -8.62 -12.33 5.94
N ALA A 327 -7.73 -13.32 5.95
CA ALA A 327 -6.57 -13.38 5.08
C ALA A 327 -6.35 -14.83 4.62
N GLY A 328 -5.75 -15.00 3.44
CA GLY A 328 -5.52 -16.31 2.86
C GLY A 328 -5.65 -16.30 1.35
N VAL A 329 -6.20 -17.39 0.79
CA VAL A 329 -6.27 -17.56 -0.67
C VAL A 329 -7.67 -17.89 -1.17
N LEU A 330 -8.00 -17.35 -2.34
CA LEU A 330 -9.19 -17.67 -3.11
C LEU A 330 -8.81 -18.45 -4.36
N MET A 331 -9.51 -19.54 -4.63
CA MET A 331 -9.34 -20.35 -5.84
C MET A 331 -10.72 -20.64 -6.46
N ASN A 332 -10.73 -21.06 -7.74
CA ASN A 332 -11.95 -21.44 -8.48
C ASN A 332 -12.96 -22.29 -7.70
N SER A 333 -12.48 -23.28 -6.96
CA SER A 333 -13.31 -24.33 -6.36
C SER A 333 -13.36 -24.27 -4.83
N SER A 334 -12.59 -23.38 -4.21
CA SER A 334 -12.51 -23.27 -2.76
C SER A 334 -11.83 -21.97 -2.32
N SER A 335 -12.22 -21.47 -1.16
CA SER A 335 -11.49 -20.46 -0.42
C SER A 335 -10.81 -21.11 0.79
N GLN A 336 -9.59 -20.67 1.09
CA GLN A 336 -8.88 -21.01 2.31
C GLN A 336 -8.55 -19.71 3.03
N TYR A 337 -9.54 -19.23 3.77
CA TYR A 337 -9.40 -18.06 4.64
C TYR A 337 -9.23 -18.49 6.08
N SER A 338 -8.36 -17.79 6.77
CA SER A 338 -8.31 -17.78 8.23
C SER A 338 -8.85 -16.46 8.74
N GLN A 339 -9.42 -16.51 9.94
CA GLN A 339 -10.13 -15.39 10.54
C GLN A 339 -9.39 -14.92 11.79
N LEU A 340 -9.20 -13.61 11.90
CA LEU A 340 -8.71 -12.95 13.11
C LEU A 340 -9.80 -12.00 13.63
N THR A 341 -10.21 -12.19 14.87
CA THR A 341 -11.12 -11.27 15.57
C THR A 341 -10.36 -10.63 16.73
N ARG A 342 -10.42 -9.30 16.81
CA ARG A 342 -9.84 -8.51 17.90
C ARG A 342 -10.87 -7.48 18.37
N ASP A 343 -10.66 -6.88 19.55
CA ASP A 343 -11.47 -5.74 19.99
C ASP A 343 -10.99 -4.43 19.33
N VAL A 344 -10.80 -4.48 18.01
CA VAL A 344 -10.51 -3.33 17.14
C VAL A 344 -11.45 -3.40 15.95
N ARG A 345 -11.77 -2.25 15.35
CA ARG A 345 -12.43 -2.20 14.06
C ARG A 345 -11.39 -1.86 13.01
N TRP A 346 -11.23 -2.70 12.01
CA TRP A 346 -10.15 -2.59 11.01
C TRP A 346 -10.26 -1.34 10.13
N GLY A 347 -11.40 -0.64 10.16
CA GLY A 347 -11.56 0.67 9.54
C GLY A 347 -11.46 1.87 10.49
N GLN A 348 -11.05 1.69 11.75
CA GLN A 348 -10.79 2.82 12.66
C GLN A 348 -9.44 3.46 12.40
N ASP A 349 -8.40 2.65 12.26
CA ASP A 349 -7.01 3.08 12.13
C ASP A 349 -6.30 2.42 10.95
N PHE A 350 -5.10 2.90 10.66
CA PHE A 350 -4.23 2.26 9.69
C PHE A 350 -3.55 1.03 10.28
N HIS A 351 -3.52 -0.04 9.49
CA HIS A 351 -2.86 -1.30 9.82
C HIS A 351 -1.91 -1.70 8.70
N THR A 352 -0.86 -2.46 9.04
CA THR A 352 0.06 -3.02 8.05
C THR A 352 -0.31 -4.48 7.79
N TYR A 353 -0.88 -4.74 6.61
CA TYR A 353 -1.21 -6.08 6.11
C TYR A 353 0.00 -6.66 5.40
N LYS A 354 0.49 -7.81 5.87
CA LYS A 354 1.76 -8.38 5.46
C LYS A 354 1.61 -9.80 4.94
N LEU A 355 2.30 -10.09 3.84
CA LEU A 355 2.45 -11.43 3.28
C LEU A 355 3.94 -11.72 3.08
N VAL A 356 4.47 -12.73 3.76
CA VAL A 356 5.77 -13.32 3.44
C VAL A 356 5.52 -14.52 2.54
N TRP A 357 6.02 -14.47 1.31
CA TRP A 357 5.76 -15.46 0.26
C TRP A 357 7.05 -16.09 -0.22
N SER A 358 7.25 -17.38 0.05
CA SER A 358 8.38 -18.17 -0.44
C SER A 358 7.93 -19.24 -1.45
N HIS A 359 8.87 -20.05 -1.92
CA HIS A 359 8.62 -21.20 -2.78
C HIS A 359 7.71 -22.29 -2.19
N ASP A 360 7.49 -22.30 -0.87
CA ASP A 360 6.79 -23.38 -0.17
C ASP A 360 5.74 -22.91 0.86
N ARG A 361 5.70 -21.61 1.19
CA ARG A 361 4.76 -21.05 2.17
C ARG A 361 4.29 -19.63 1.86
N LEU A 362 3.09 -19.34 2.37
CA LEU A 362 2.43 -18.05 2.42
C LEU A 362 2.12 -17.74 3.88
N GLU A 363 2.76 -16.72 4.45
CA GLU A 363 2.57 -16.33 5.84
C GLU A 363 1.90 -14.95 5.90
N PHE A 364 0.67 -14.92 6.39
CA PHE A 364 -0.15 -13.72 6.48
C PHE A 364 -0.13 -13.17 7.89
N SER A 365 0.08 -11.87 8.03
CA SER A 365 0.04 -11.17 9.32
C SER A 365 -0.53 -9.76 9.20
N VAL A 366 -0.95 -9.20 10.33
CA VAL A 366 -1.37 -7.79 10.45
C VAL A 366 -0.72 -7.19 11.70
N ASP A 367 -0.08 -6.04 11.55
CA ASP A 367 0.67 -5.37 12.64
C ASP A 367 1.63 -6.32 13.38
N GLU A 368 2.40 -7.10 12.62
CA GLU A 368 3.30 -8.15 13.11
C GLU A 368 2.62 -9.33 13.85
N GLN A 369 1.28 -9.38 13.90
CA GLN A 369 0.54 -10.51 14.46
C GLN A 369 0.19 -11.53 13.36
N PRO A 370 0.65 -12.80 13.47
CA PRO A 370 0.29 -13.84 12.52
C PRO A 370 -1.22 -14.10 12.46
N ILE A 371 -1.76 -14.21 11.26
CA ILE A 371 -3.14 -14.62 10.99
C ILE A 371 -3.15 -16.10 10.59
N THR A 372 -2.34 -16.47 9.60
CA THR A 372 -2.28 -17.85 9.09
C THR A 372 -1.03 -18.12 8.27
N THR A 373 -0.69 -19.40 8.17
CA THR A 373 0.37 -19.92 7.31
C THR A 373 -0.21 -21.03 6.44
N LEU A 374 -0.12 -20.86 5.12
CA LEU A 374 -0.47 -21.88 4.14
C LEU A 374 0.79 -22.40 3.48
N THR A 375 0.86 -23.70 3.22
CA THR A 375 2.04 -24.34 2.61
C THR A 375 1.66 -24.97 1.28
N SER A 376 2.66 -25.42 0.52
CA SER A 376 2.43 -26.24 -0.67
C SER A 376 1.59 -27.50 -0.41
N ASN A 377 1.59 -28.01 0.82
CA ASN A 377 0.78 -29.16 1.25
C ASN A 377 -0.66 -28.79 1.65
N SER A 378 -1.02 -27.50 1.70
CA SER A 378 -2.37 -27.03 2.04
C SER A 378 -3.37 -27.20 0.89
N GLY A 379 -3.05 -27.98 -0.15
CA GLY A 379 -3.92 -28.18 -1.32
C GLY A 379 -4.01 -26.95 -2.24
N LEU A 380 -3.00 -26.08 -2.19
CA LEU A 380 -2.91 -24.89 -3.02
C LEU A 380 -2.56 -25.25 -4.47
N LYS A 381 -3.00 -24.43 -5.43
CA LYS A 381 -2.56 -24.56 -6.82
C LYS A 381 -1.07 -24.25 -6.94
N SER A 382 -0.37 -24.94 -7.83
CA SER A 382 1.07 -24.73 -8.07
C SER A 382 1.40 -23.32 -8.52
N SER A 383 0.46 -22.62 -9.17
CA SER A 383 0.62 -21.24 -9.64
C SER A 383 1.01 -20.27 -8.53
N PHE A 384 0.51 -20.45 -7.30
CA PHE A 384 0.92 -19.64 -6.14
C PHE A 384 2.40 -19.76 -5.81
N PHE A 385 3.09 -20.78 -6.31
CA PHE A 385 4.51 -21.01 -6.06
C PHE A 385 5.36 -20.92 -7.31
N THR A 386 4.78 -20.91 -8.52
CA THR A 386 5.55 -20.90 -9.78
C THR A 386 5.41 -19.61 -10.57
N GLU A 387 4.29 -18.91 -10.45
CA GLU A 387 3.97 -17.73 -11.27
C GLU A 387 4.30 -16.42 -10.55
N GLU A 388 4.49 -15.36 -11.33
CA GLU A 388 4.50 -14.00 -10.79
C GLU A 388 3.09 -13.47 -10.60
N PHE A 389 2.92 -12.64 -9.58
CA PHE A 389 1.69 -11.96 -9.24
C PHE A 389 1.89 -10.44 -9.28
N TYR A 390 0.83 -9.71 -9.58
CA TYR A 390 0.75 -8.26 -9.44
C TYR A 390 -0.24 -7.91 -8.32
N ILE A 391 -0.17 -6.66 -7.86
CA ILE A 391 -0.98 -6.13 -6.77
C ILE A 391 -2.23 -5.45 -7.33
N THR A 392 -3.38 -5.73 -6.72
CA THR A 392 -4.67 -5.10 -6.98
C THR A 392 -5.18 -4.42 -5.70
N LEU A 393 -5.63 -3.18 -5.83
CA LEU A 393 -6.23 -2.36 -4.78
C LEU A 393 -7.58 -1.84 -5.25
N GLY A 394 -8.62 -1.95 -4.44
CA GLY A 394 -9.96 -1.57 -4.87
C GLY A 394 -11.00 -1.63 -3.77
N VAL A 395 -12.23 -1.27 -4.13
CA VAL A 395 -13.40 -1.44 -3.28
C VAL A 395 -14.56 -1.90 -4.14
N HIS A 396 -15.23 -2.98 -3.74
CA HIS A 396 -16.54 -3.33 -4.28
C HIS A 396 -17.61 -3.19 -3.19
N VAL A 397 -18.87 -3.18 -3.62
CA VAL A 397 -20.02 -3.10 -2.75
C VAL A 397 -20.97 -4.26 -3.02
N ALA A 398 -21.54 -4.79 -1.94
CA ALA A 398 -22.45 -5.92 -1.93
C ALA A 398 -21.81 -7.16 -2.58
N GLY A 399 -22.58 -7.94 -3.32
CA GLY A 399 -22.11 -9.15 -3.98
C GLY A 399 -22.77 -10.43 -3.45
N GLY A 400 -22.69 -11.47 -4.28
CA GLY A 400 -23.24 -12.80 -4.02
C GLY A 400 -22.36 -13.69 -3.15
N THR A 401 -21.11 -13.28 -2.87
CA THR A 401 -20.10 -14.09 -2.17
C THR A 401 -19.76 -13.56 -0.78
N ASP A 402 -19.72 -12.25 -0.60
CA ASP A 402 -19.13 -11.62 0.59
C ASP A 402 -20.10 -11.45 1.76
N PHE A 403 -21.38 -11.57 1.47
CA PHE A 403 -22.47 -11.40 2.43
C PHE A 403 -23.35 -12.65 2.43
N PRO A 404 -23.24 -13.57 3.41
CA PRO A 404 -24.12 -14.73 3.48
C PRO A 404 -25.58 -14.33 3.69
N ASP A 405 -26.51 -15.14 3.17
CA ASP A 405 -27.96 -14.87 3.30
C ASP A 405 -28.50 -14.98 4.73
N SER A 406 -27.71 -15.55 5.65
CA SER A 406 -27.97 -15.58 7.10
C SER A 406 -27.70 -14.24 7.79
N MET A 407 -27.02 -13.30 7.11
CA MET A 407 -26.69 -12.01 7.71
C MET A 407 -27.96 -11.22 8.04
N ARG A 408 -28.01 -10.70 9.27
CA ARG A 408 -29.13 -9.88 9.75
C ARG A 408 -29.21 -8.56 8.97
N ASN A 409 -30.43 -8.11 8.70
CA ASN A 409 -30.73 -6.84 8.02
C ASN A 409 -30.18 -6.71 6.58
N LYS A 410 -29.67 -7.79 5.99
CA LYS A 410 -29.30 -7.82 4.57
C LYS A 410 -30.57 -7.68 3.69
N PRO A 411 -30.66 -6.66 2.82
CA PRO A 411 -31.89 -6.40 2.07
C PRO A 411 -32.09 -7.30 0.84
N TRP A 412 -31.08 -8.07 0.42
CA TRP A 412 -31.16 -8.99 -0.71
C TRP A 412 -30.84 -10.43 -0.32
N LYS A 413 -31.24 -11.37 -1.19
CA LYS A 413 -30.81 -12.77 -1.14
C LYS A 413 -29.95 -13.06 -2.36
N ASN A 414 -28.84 -13.76 -2.18
CA ASN A 414 -27.82 -13.96 -3.23
C ASN A 414 -28.39 -14.63 -4.48
N THR A 415 -29.35 -15.54 -4.30
CA THR A 415 -29.96 -16.29 -5.41
C THR A 415 -31.23 -15.65 -5.98
N HIS A 416 -31.73 -14.55 -5.39
CA HIS A 416 -32.99 -13.97 -5.82
C HIS A 416 -32.81 -13.15 -7.11
N PRO A 417 -33.67 -13.31 -8.13
CA PRO A 417 -33.56 -12.58 -9.40
C PRO A 417 -33.73 -11.05 -9.30
N LYS A 418 -34.25 -10.54 -8.17
CA LYS A 418 -34.49 -9.11 -7.92
C LYS A 418 -33.48 -8.53 -6.92
N ARG A 419 -32.36 -9.22 -6.66
CA ARG A 419 -31.38 -8.80 -5.65
C ARG A 419 -30.86 -7.38 -5.85
N PHE A 420 -30.61 -6.97 -7.09
CA PHE A 420 -30.21 -5.61 -7.46
C PHE A 420 -31.25 -4.57 -7.05
N VAL A 421 -32.51 -4.80 -7.42
CA VAL A 421 -33.63 -3.92 -7.05
C VAL A 421 -33.84 -3.90 -5.54
N ASN A 422 -33.77 -5.05 -4.86
CA ASN A 422 -33.96 -5.11 -3.41
C ASN A 422 -32.85 -4.35 -2.66
N PHE A 423 -31.59 -4.51 -3.09
CA PHE A 423 -30.47 -3.72 -2.57
C PHE A 423 -30.70 -2.22 -2.79
N TRP A 424 -31.07 -1.83 -4.01
CA TRP A 424 -31.31 -0.45 -4.40
C TRP A 424 -32.46 0.20 -3.63
N MET A 425 -33.62 -0.47 -3.54
CA MET A 425 -34.80 0.03 -2.84
C MET A 425 -34.57 0.17 -1.33
N ALA A 426 -33.64 -0.59 -0.78
CA ALA A 426 -33.25 -0.51 0.63
C ALA A 426 -32.18 0.57 0.90
N LYS A 427 -31.74 1.37 -0.08
CA LYS A 427 -30.64 2.33 0.11
C LYS A 427 -30.81 3.27 1.30
N GLN A 428 -32.04 3.66 1.63
CA GLN A 428 -32.31 4.51 2.79
C GLN A 428 -31.93 3.85 4.14
N THR A 429 -31.84 2.52 4.20
CA THR A 429 -31.49 1.80 5.42
C THR A 429 -29.99 1.64 5.63
N TRP A 430 -29.18 1.72 4.56
CA TRP A 430 -27.74 1.43 4.62
C TRP A 430 -26.85 2.56 4.10
N ARG A 431 -27.29 3.37 3.12
CA ARG A 431 -26.51 4.50 2.59
C ARG A 431 -26.13 5.55 3.66
N PRO A 432 -26.96 5.81 4.70
CA PRO A 432 -26.55 6.72 5.79
C PRO A 432 -25.35 6.24 6.60
N THR A 433 -24.96 4.96 6.50
CA THR A 433 -23.75 4.44 7.14
C THR A 433 -22.48 4.79 6.37
N TRP A 434 -22.61 5.37 5.17
CA TRP A 434 -21.47 5.73 4.33
C TRP A 434 -21.11 7.21 4.47
N ASP A 435 -19.86 7.48 4.81
CA ASP A 435 -19.29 8.80 5.01
C ASP A 435 -17.83 8.87 4.50
N ARG A 436 -17.03 9.81 5.01
CA ARG A 436 -15.61 9.95 4.64
C ARG A 436 -14.74 8.75 5.07
N ASP A 437 -15.15 8.02 6.11
CA ASP A 437 -14.48 6.79 6.57
C ASP A 437 -14.90 5.56 5.75
N SER A 438 -15.79 5.72 4.75
CA SER A 438 -16.12 4.70 3.76
C SER A 438 -15.10 4.56 2.63
N ALA A 439 -14.09 5.42 2.60
CA ALA A 439 -12.97 5.26 1.71
C ALA A 439 -12.00 4.20 2.23
N LEU A 440 -11.56 3.28 1.36
CA LEU A 440 -10.31 2.57 1.56
C LEU A 440 -9.17 3.58 1.40
N GLN A 441 -8.32 3.72 2.41
CA GLN A 441 -7.18 4.64 2.39
C GLN A 441 -5.90 3.83 2.40
N ILE A 442 -5.05 4.01 1.39
CA ILE A 442 -3.77 3.31 1.28
C ILE A 442 -2.65 4.33 1.39
N GLU A 443 -1.79 4.15 2.38
CA GLU A 443 -0.62 5.01 2.59
C GLU A 443 0.58 4.52 1.81
N SER A 444 0.86 3.21 1.84
CA SER A 444 1.99 2.66 1.13
C SER A 444 1.82 1.19 0.73
N VAL A 445 2.55 0.82 -0.32
CA VAL A 445 2.78 -0.56 -0.74
C VAL A 445 4.28 -0.77 -0.86
N LYS A 446 4.82 -1.73 -0.12
CA LYS A 446 6.23 -2.10 -0.16
C LYS A 446 6.38 -3.58 -0.47
N VAL A 447 7.30 -3.91 -1.37
CA VAL A 447 7.66 -5.28 -1.70
C VAL A 447 9.17 -5.45 -1.63
N THR A 448 9.62 -6.41 -0.85
CA THR A 448 11.05 -6.69 -0.58
C THR A 448 11.39 -8.12 -1.00
N ALA A 449 12.53 -8.31 -1.66
CA ALA A 449 13.01 -9.61 -2.11
C ALA A 449 13.44 -10.50 -0.92
N LEU A 450 13.11 -11.79 -0.98
CA LEU A 450 13.39 -12.81 0.06
C LEU A 450 14.71 -13.55 -0.11
#